data_AF-A0A485CTL8-F1
#
_entry.id   AF-A0A485CTL8-F1
#
_cell.length_a   1.000
_cell.length_b   1.000
_cell.length_c   1.000
_cell.angle_alpha   90.00
_cell.angle_beta   90.00
_cell.angle_gamma   90.00
#
_symmetry.space_group_name_H-M   'P 1'
#
loop_
_entity.id
_entity.type
_entity.pdbx_description
1 polymer ?
#
loop_
_entity_poly.entity_id
_entity_poly.type
_entity_poly.pdbx_seq_one_letter_code
_entity_poly.pdbx_strand_id
1 'polypeptide(L)'
;MCRNLPTGTTPAISSPGGLTYRRPRTPDAHFFTEVRYKGTKTVAITPDFSEVAKLSDQWLAPKQGTDSALAMAMGHVILKAFHLDNPSDYFINYCRRYTDMPMLVMLDGRDDGSYTAGRMLRASDLVDGLGESNNPEWKTVAYDSNGELVAPNGSIGFRWGEKGKWNLQTLAGGQRS
;
A
#
# COMPACT_ATOMS: atom_id res chain seq x y z
N MET A 1 -20.01 14.05 20.98
CA MET A 1 -19.18 15.21 20.59
C MET A 1 -18.31 14.77 19.41
N CYS A 2 -18.90 14.73 18.21
CA CYS A 2 -18.23 14.29 16.98
C CYS A 2 -17.48 15.49 16.37
N ARG A 3 -16.15 15.45 16.36
CA ARG A 3 -15.35 16.39 15.56
C ARG A 3 -15.03 15.77 14.21
N ASN A 4 -15.31 16.55 13.17
CA ASN A 4 -15.18 16.26 11.75
C ASN A 4 -13.83 15.60 11.37
N LEU A 5 -13.90 14.49 10.67
CA LEU A 5 -12.80 13.92 9.87
C LEU A 5 -12.53 14.83 8.67
N PRO A 6 -11.29 15.29 8.41
CA PRO A 6 -10.97 15.99 7.19
C PRO A 6 -10.98 15.00 6.01
N THR A 7 -11.80 15.34 5.02
CA THR A 7 -11.91 14.68 3.71
C THR A 7 -10.57 14.65 2.97
N GLY A 8 -10.40 13.60 2.16
CA GLY A 8 -9.17 13.17 1.50
C GLY A 8 -8.20 14.29 1.10
N THR A 9 -7.01 14.23 1.69
CA THR A 9 -5.85 15.02 1.24
C THR A 9 -5.18 14.23 0.12
N THR A 10 -5.17 14.77 -1.10
CA THR A 10 -4.43 14.18 -2.22
C THR A 10 -3.05 14.84 -2.29
N PRO A 11 -1.96 14.16 -1.90
CA PRO A 11 -0.62 14.71 -2.07
C PRO A 11 -0.22 14.68 -3.55
N ALA A 12 0.11 15.85 -4.12
CA ALA A 12 0.78 15.95 -5.41
C ALA A 12 2.30 16.04 -5.15
N ILE A 13 2.99 14.92 -5.26
CA ILE A 13 4.46 14.82 -5.14
C ILE A 13 5.06 15.10 -6.52
N SER A 14 5.96 16.08 -6.62
CA SER A 14 6.75 16.30 -7.83
C SER A 14 8.24 16.31 -7.51
N SER A 15 8.91 15.25 -7.94
CA SER A 15 10.37 15.05 -7.88
C SER A 15 11.11 16.05 -8.79
N PRO A 16 12.43 16.27 -8.59
CA PRO A 16 13.24 17.25 -9.32
C PRO A 16 13.57 16.78 -10.75
N GLY A 17 12.55 16.86 -11.57
CA GLY A 17 12.45 16.68 -13.01
C GLY A 17 11.00 17.03 -13.41
N GLY A 18 10.38 17.90 -12.61
CA GLY A 18 8.97 17.88 -12.28
C GLY A 18 8.10 18.31 -13.44
N LEU A 19 7.13 17.45 -13.76
CA LEU A 19 5.96 17.80 -14.57
C LEU A 19 5.21 18.94 -13.86
N THR A 20 5.58 20.19 -14.13
CA THR A 20 4.84 21.37 -13.69
C THR A 20 3.47 21.31 -14.33
N TYR A 21 2.40 21.08 -13.59
CA TYR A 21 1.06 20.76 -14.12
C TYR A 21 0.60 21.63 -15.32
N ARG A 22 1.04 22.89 -15.42
CA ARG A 22 0.76 23.76 -16.57
C ARG A 22 1.52 23.43 -17.86
N ARG A 23 2.66 22.74 -17.83
CA ARG A 23 3.52 22.54 -19.02
C ARG A 23 3.35 21.18 -19.73
N PRO A 24 2.93 20.07 -19.08
CA PRO A 24 2.54 18.83 -19.73
C PRO A 24 1.08 18.39 -19.49
N ARG A 25 0.33 19.05 -18.58
CA ARG A 25 -1.09 18.75 -18.26
C ARG A 25 -1.99 19.99 -18.33
N THR A 26 -1.61 20.98 -19.14
CA THR A 26 -2.39 22.22 -19.39
C THR A 26 -3.89 21.99 -19.64
N PRO A 27 -4.32 21.02 -20.47
CA PRO A 27 -5.76 20.84 -20.73
C PRO A 27 -6.53 20.36 -19.48
N ASP A 28 -5.88 19.62 -18.59
CA ASP A 28 -6.53 19.11 -17.38
C ASP A 28 -6.57 20.15 -16.26
N ALA A 29 -5.94 21.32 -16.45
CA ALA A 29 -5.61 22.28 -15.39
C ALA A 29 -6.79 22.75 -14.55
N HIS A 30 -7.92 22.89 -15.24
CA HIS A 30 -9.17 23.38 -14.68
C HIS A 30 -9.72 22.45 -13.60
N PHE A 31 -9.57 21.12 -13.72
CA PHE A 31 -10.05 20.17 -12.71
C PHE A 31 -9.39 20.38 -11.34
N PHE A 32 -8.09 20.67 -11.31
CA PHE A 32 -7.36 20.92 -10.05
C PHE A 32 -7.77 22.25 -9.40
N THR A 33 -8.11 23.26 -10.20
CA THR A 33 -8.60 24.54 -9.65
C THR A 33 -10.08 24.48 -9.25
N GLU A 34 -10.90 23.74 -9.99
CA GLU A 34 -12.34 23.63 -9.76
C GLU A 34 -12.66 22.77 -8.54
N VAL A 35 -11.89 21.71 -8.28
CA VAL A 35 -12.08 20.86 -7.10
C VAL A 35 -11.85 21.61 -5.78
N ARG A 36 -11.11 22.72 -5.81
CA ARG A 36 -10.93 23.61 -4.65
C ARG A 36 -12.23 24.31 -4.27
N TYR A 37 -13.05 24.70 -5.25
CA TYR A 37 -14.39 25.23 -4.96
C TYR A 37 -15.32 24.17 -4.34
N LYS A 38 -15.05 22.88 -4.59
CA LYS A 38 -15.73 21.75 -3.94
C LYS A 38 -15.21 21.47 -2.52
N GLY A 39 -14.29 22.29 -1.99
CA GLY A 39 -13.76 22.17 -0.62
C GLY A 39 -12.60 21.19 -0.47
N THR A 40 -12.00 20.73 -1.58
CA THR A 40 -10.82 19.85 -1.51
C THR A 40 -9.56 20.67 -1.22
N LYS A 41 -8.78 20.25 -0.21
CA LYS A 41 -7.52 20.88 0.15
C LYS A 41 -6.39 20.37 -0.74
N THR A 42 -5.56 21.29 -1.22
CA THR A 42 -4.46 21.03 -2.16
C THR A 42 -3.11 21.37 -1.54
N VAL A 43 -2.12 20.50 -1.73
CA VAL A 43 -0.76 20.67 -1.19
C VAL A 43 0.25 20.46 -2.31
N ALA A 44 1.15 21.42 -2.52
CA ALA A 44 2.26 21.34 -3.44
C ALA A 44 3.54 20.91 -2.72
N ILE A 45 4.19 19.86 -3.23
CA ILE A 45 5.49 19.39 -2.73
C ILE A 45 6.52 19.55 -3.85
N THR A 46 7.21 20.69 -3.85
CA THR A 46 8.19 21.07 -4.87
C THR A 46 9.40 21.77 -4.22
N PRO A 47 10.64 21.45 -4.60
CA PRO A 47 11.83 22.12 -4.05
C PRO A 47 11.91 23.60 -4.42
N ASP A 48 11.38 23.97 -5.59
CA ASP A 48 11.27 25.33 -6.10
C ASP A 48 9.84 25.87 -5.96
N PHE A 49 9.71 27.19 -5.93
CA PHE A 49 8.41 27.85 -5.94
C PHE A 49 7.81 27.82 -7.36
N SER A 50 7.23 26.68 -7.70
CA SER A 50 6.64 26.43 -9.01
C SER A 50 5.22 27.01 -9.15
N GLU A 51 4.69 27.05 -10.37
CA GLU A 51 3.32 27.53 -10.63
C GLU A 51 2.24 26.72 -9.89
N VAL A 52 2.53 25.46 -9.54
CA VAL A 52 1.62 24.60 -8.76
C VAL A 52 1.50 25.08 -7.31
N ALA A 53 2.57 25.63 -6.75
CA ALA A 53 2.55 26.21 -5.42
C ALA A 53 1.60 27.42 -5.33
N LYS A 54 1.45 28.19 -6.42
CA LYS A 54 0.49 29.30 -6.49
C LYS A 54 -0.97 28.84 -6.44
N LEU A 55 -1.24 27.64 -6.98
CA LEU A 55 -2.58 27.07 -7.05
C LEU A 55 -2.92 26.19 -5.84
N SER A 56 -2.02 26.03 -4.89
CA SER A 56 -2.18 25.15 -3.74
C SER A 56 -2.44 25.93 -2.45
N ASP A 57 -3.08 25.30 -1.47
CA ASP A 57 -3.34 25.92 -0.16
C ASP A 57 -2.09 25.90 0.74
N GLN A 58 -1.23 24.90 0.56
CA GLN A 58 0.04 24.77 1.28
C GLN A 58 1.16 24.37 0.33
N TRP A 59 2.35 24.91 0.57
CA TRP A 59 3.57 24.56 -0.16
C TRP A 59 4.62 24.02 0.82
N LEU A 60 5.15 22.85 0.50
CA LEU A 60 6.27 22.21 1.19
C LEU A 60 7.46 22.16 0.23
N ALA A 61 8.62 22.63 0.70
CA ALA A 61 9.85 22.71 -0.08
C ALA A 61 10.92 21.76 0.47
N PRO A 62 10.79 20.42 0.26
CA PRO A 62 11.85 19.50 0.61
C PRO A 62 13.06 19.72 -0.29
N LYS A 63 14.24 19.29 0.15
CA LYS A 63 15.41 19.26 -0.71
C LYS A 63 15.15 18.28 -1.87
N GLN A 64 15.54 18.66 -3.07
CA GLN A 64 15.42 17.80 -4.25
C GLN A 64 16.04 16.41 -4.01
N GLY A 65 15.26 15.36 -4.26
CA GLY A 65 15.69 13.98 -4.07
C GLY A 65 15.48 13.42 -2.65
N THR A 66 14.98 14.22 -1.70
CA THR A 66 14.63 13.75 -0.34
C THR A 66 13.13 13.51 -0.15
N ASP A 67 12.34 13.49 -1.22
CA ASP A 67 10.88 13.29 -1.16
C ASP A 67 10.51 11.93 -0.55
N SER A 68 11.34 10.89 -0.76
CA SER A 68 11.16 9.58 -0.15
C SER A 68 11.24 9.63 1.37
N ALA A 69 12.12 10.46 1.95
CA ALA A 69 12.23 10.61 3.40
C ALA A 69 10.96 11.26 3.98
N LEU A 70 10.42 12.27 3.29
CA LEU A 70 9.13 12.88 3.64
C LEU A 70 7.99 11.86 3.56
N ALA A 71 7.93 11.08 2.48
CA ALA A 71 6.91 10.05 2.30
C ALA A 71 6.98 8.97 3.40
N MET A 72 8.19 8.52 3.78
CA MET A 72 8.40 7.56 4.86
C MET A 72 7.97 8.13 6.22
N ALA A 73 8.26 9.40 6.50
CA ALA A 73 7.82 10.06 7.72
C ALA A 73 6.29 10.18 7.79
N MET A 74 5.64 10.52 6.66
CA MET A 74 4.18 10.52 6.56
C MET A 74 3.60 9.12 6.78
N GLY A 75 4.18 8.10 6.14
CA GLY A 75 3.79 6.69 6.32
C GLY A 75 3.90 6.24 7.77
N HIS A 76 4.98 6.62 8.46
CA HIS A 76 5.17 6.34 9.89
C HIS A 76 4.03 6.92 10.74
N VAL A 77 3.67 8.18 10.53
CA VAL A 77 2.57 8.81 11.28
C VAL A 77 1.23 8.15 10.96
N ILE A 78 0.98 7.79 9.70
CA ILE A 78 -0.25 7.12 9.28
C ILE A 78 -0.39 5.74 9.95
N LEU A 79 0.68 4.95 9.96
CA LEU A 79 0.69 3.64 10.62
C LEU A 79 0.51 3.79 12.14
N LYS A 80 1.28 4.68 12.76
CA LYS A 80 1.18 4.90 14.21
C LYS A 80 -0.22 5.36 14.63
N ALA A 81 -0.75 6.40 14.00
CA ALA A 81 -2.01 6.99 14.43
C ALA A 81 -3.25 6.16 14.04
N PHE A 82 -3.27 5.57 12.85
CA PHE A 82 -4.48 4.94 12.29
C PHE A 82 -4.47 3.40 12.28
N HIS A 83 -3.31 2.77 12.54
CA HIS A 83 -3.23 1.31 12.64
C HIS A 83 -2.93 0.83 14.06
N LEU A 84 -2.19 1.62 14.87
CA LEU A 84 -1.85 1.26 16.26
C LEU A 84 -2.69 2.03 17.29
N ASP A 85 -2.58 3.36 17.33
CA ASP A 85 -3.16 4.17 18.42
C ASP A 85 -4.70 4.25 18.33
N ASN A 86 -5.24 4.47 17.13
CA ASN A 86 -6.67 4.48 16.86
C ASN A 86 -6.98 3.68 15.58
N PRO A 87 -7.10 2.35 15.69
CA PRO A 87 -7.27 1.47 14.55
C PRO A 87 -8.53 1.83 13.77
N SER A 88 -8.36 2.28 12.53
CA SER A 88 -9.48 2.54 11.63
C SER A 88 -9.89 1.24 10.93
N ASP A 89 -11.14 0.83 11.13
CA ASP A 89 -11.68 -0.38 10.51
C ASP A 89 -11.52 -0.37 8.99
N TYR A 90 -11.67 0.78 8.34
CA TYR A 90 -11.52 0.91 6.89
C TYR A 90 -10.09 0.60 6.43
N PHE A 91 -9.08 1.23 7.05
CA PHE A 91 -7.69 1.04 6.65
C PHE A 91 -7.20 -0.39 6.93
N ILE A 92 -7.54 -0.94 8.09
CA ILE A 92 -7.14 -2.30 8.47
C ILE A 92 -7.77 -3.32 7.52
N ASN A 93 -9.08 -3.21 7.25
CA ASN A 93 -9.76 -4.12 6.34
C ASN A 93 -9.25 -4.01 4.90
N TYR A 94 -8.87 -2.81 4.47
CA TYR A 94 -8.32 -2.58 3.15
C TYR A 94 -6.95 -3.24 3.01
N CYS A 95 -6.02 -2.95 3.94
CA CYS A 95 -4.70 -3.56 3.97
C CYS A 95 -4.79 -5.09 4.06
N ARG A 96 -5.67 -5.63 4.90
CA ARG A 96 -5.81 -7.08 5.03
C ARG A 96 -6.24 -7.80 3.75
N ARG A 97 -7.02 -7.14 2.88
CA ARG A 97 -7.61 -7.76 1.68
C ARG A 97 -6.87 -7.45 0.38
N TYR A 98 -6.29 -6.27 0.28
CA TYR A 98 -5.76 -5.75 -0.99
C TYR A 98 -4.24 -5.60 -0.99
N THR A 99 -3.56 -5.87 0.12
CA THR A 99 -2.10 -5.83 0.19
C THR A 99 -1.53 -7.18 0.62
N ASP A 100 -0.22 -7.34 0.41
CA ASP A 100 0.58 -8.49 0.81
C ASP A 100 1.08 -8.40 2.27
N MET A 101 0.57 -7.44 3.05
CA MET A 101 0.90 -7.31 4.48
C MET A 101 0.64 -8.56 5.35
N PRO A 102 -0.44 -9.35 5.15
CA PRO A 102 -0.65 -10.56 5.96
C PRO A 102 0.21 -11.75 5.51
N MET A 103 1.00 -11.61 4.43
CA MET A 103 1.81 -12.70 3.90
C MET A 103 3.07 -12.91 4.72
N LEU A 104 3.46 -14.18 4.87
CA LEU A 104 4.61 -14.58 5.66
C LEU A 104 5.91 -14.46 4.85
N VAL A 105 6.97 -14.04 5.55
CA VAL A 105 8.33 -13.89 5.01
C VAL A 105 9.27 -14.77 5.81
N MET A 106 10.14 -15.50 5.13
CA MET A 106 11.19 -16.31 5.76
C MET A 106 12.32 -15.41 6.25
N LEU A 107 12.84 -15.73 7.43
CA LEU A 107 13.97 -15.02 8.02
C LEU A 107 15.23 -15.85 7.87
N ASP A 108 16.22 -15.30 7.17
CA ASP A 108 17.54 -15.93 7.01
C ASP A 108 18.45 -15.45 8.14
N GLY A 109 19.09 -16.39 8.85
CA GLY A 109 20.05 -16.08 9.90
C GLY A 109 21.39 -15.63 9.31
N ARG A 110 21.98 -14.59 9.88
CA ARG A 110 23.34 -14.13 9.58
C ARG A 110 24.33 -14.61 10.65
N ASP A 111 25.61 -14.66 10.27
CA ASP A 111 26.72 -15.04 11.16
C ASP A 111 26.87 -14.11 12.38
N ASP A 112 26.34 -12.89 12.30
CA ASP A 112 26.33 -11.89 13.38
C ASP A 112 25.20 -12.09 14.41
N GLY A 113 24.38 -13.13 14.24
CA GLY A 113 23.22 -13.41 15.09
C GLY A 113 21.98 -12.55 14.78
N SER A 114 22.03 -11.71 13.74
CA SER A 114 20.86 -10.98 13.24
C SER A 114 20.08 -11.78 12.20
N TYR A 115 18.85 -11.37 11.93
CA TYR A 115 18.00 -11.97 10.90
C TYR A 115 17.75 -11.00 9.75
N THR A 116 17.68 -11.52 8.53
CA THR A 116 17.24 -10.79 7.34
C THR A 116 15.92 -11.30 6.81
N ALA A 117 15.08 -10.38 6.36
CA ALA A 117 13.94 -10.72 5.52
C ALA A 117 14.45 -11.33 4.20
N GLY A 118 14.22 -12.63 4.04
CA GLY A 118 14.51 -13.38 2.83
C GLY A 118 13.30 -13.39 1.90
N ARG A 119 13.00 -14.56 1.33
CA ARG A 119 11.86 -14.75 0.42
C ARG A 119 10.53 -14.89 1.17
N MET A 120 9.42 -14.61 0.49
CA MET A 120 8.08 -14.96 0.98
C MET A 120 7.94 -16.48 1.16
N LEU A 121 7.23 -16.88 2.21
CA LEU A 121 6.89 -18.28 2.47
C LEU A 121 5.94 -18.78 1.38
N ARG A 122 6.29 -19.94 0.80
CA ARG A 122 5.50 -20.58 -0.25
C ARG A 122 4.80 -21.80 0.29
N ALA A 123 3.69 -22.19 -0.33
CA ALA A 123 2.98 -23.41 0.05
C ALA A 123 3.89 -24.65 -0.08
N SER A 124 4.82 -24.66 -1.04
CA SER A 124 5.82 -25.72 -1.22
C SER A 124 6.76 -25.94 -0.03
N ASP A 125 6.91 -24.94 0.85
CA ASP A 125 7.79 -25.02 2.01
C ASP A 125 7.12 -25.72 3.20
N LEU A 126 5.81 -25.96 3.12
CA LEU A 126 5.02 -26.60 4.17
C LEU A 126 4.78 -28.08 3.85
N VAL A 127 4.58 -28.85 4.92
CA VAL A 127 4.20 -30.26 4.82
C VAL A 127 2.88 -30.36 4.05
N ASP A 128 2.81 -31.30 3.10
CA ASP A 128 1.68 -31.52 2.19
C ASP A 128 1.29 -30.35 1.26
N GLY A 129 2.15 -29.34 1.11
CA GLY A 129 1.90 -28.25 0.16
C GLY A 129 0.65 -27.42 0.48
N LEU A 130 0.19 -27.42 1.74
CA LEU A 130 -1.12 -26.89 2.16
C LEU A 130 -2.31 -27.49 1.39
N GLY A 131 -2.19 -28.72 0.88
CA GLY A 131 -3.22 -29.39 0.09
C GLY A 131 -3.35 -28.87 -1.35
N GLU A 132 -2.42 -28.03 -1.81
CA GLU A 132 -2.41 -27.48 -3.17
C GLU A 132 -1.44 -28.24 -4.07
N SER A 133 -1.97 -28.99 -5.05
CA SER A 133 -1.19 -29.84 -5.96
C SER A 133 -0.62 -29.09 -7.17
N ASN A 134 -1.23 -27.97 -7.56
CA ASN A 134 -0.81 -27.17 -8.71
C ASN A 134 0.03 -25.96 -8.28
N ASN A 135 1.25 -25.82 -8.81
CA ASN A 135 2.18 -24.71 -8.60
C ASN A 135 2.34 -24.25 -7.12
N PRO A 136 2.65 -25.15 -6.18
CA PRO A 136 2.76 -24.81 -4.75
C PRO A 136 3.86 -23.78 -4.46
N GLU A 137 4.91 -23.71 -5.29
CA GLU A 137 6.03 -22.77 -5.16
C GLU A 137 5.65 -21.32 -5.50
N TRP A 138 4.49 -21.11 -6.13
CA TRP A 138 3.99 -19.79 -6.55
C TRP A 138 2.80 -19.29 -5.72
N LYS A 139 2.44 -19.99 -4.64
CA LYS A 139 1.35 -19.65 -3.73
C LYS A 139 1.93 -19.11 -2.41
N THR A 140 1.60 -17.86 -2.06
CA THR A 140 2.03 -17.26 -0.78
C THR A 140 1.17 -17.77 0.37
N VAL A 141 1.73 -17.79 1.57
CA VAL A 141 1.06 -18.27 2.79
C VAL A 141 0.84 -17.11 3.77
N ALA A 142 -0.29 -17.13 4.45
CA ALA A 142 -0.68 -16.20 5.51
C ALA A 142 -1.25 -16.97 6.71
N TYR A 143 -1.48 -16.27 7.83
CA TYR A 143 -2.27 -16.78 8.95
C TYR A 143 -3.73 -16.34 8.85
N ASP A 144 -4.65 -17.26 9.12
CA ASP A 144 -6.04 -16.93 9.43
C ASP A 144 -6.17 -16.38 10.86
N SER A 145 -7.30 -15.75 11.15
CA SER A 145 -7.77 -15.33 12.47
C SER A 145 -7.73 -16.41 13.55
N ASN A 146 -7.79 -17.70 13.16
CA ASN A 146 -7.67 -18.83 14.07
C ASN A 146 -6.20 -19.27 14.34
N GLY A 147 -5.22 -18.62 13.69
CA GLY A 147 -3.80 -18.98 13.81
C GLY A 147 -3.38 -20.15 12.93
N GLU A 148 -4.22 -20.57 11.99
CA GLU A 148 -3.91 -21.63 11.02
C GLU A 148 -3.19 -21.06 9.79
N LEU A 149 -2.25 -21.83 9.25
CA LEU A 149 -1.55 -21.47 8.01
C LEU A 149 -2.48 -21.73 6.83
N VAL A 150 -2.69 -20.70 6.01
CA VAL A 150 -3.58 -20.77 4.85
C VAL A 150 -2.93 -20.14 3.62
N ALA A 151 -3.21 -20.72 2.45
CA ALA A 151 -2.83 -20.13 1.17
C ALA A 151 -4.04 -19.35 0.62
N PRO A 152 -4.08 -18.01 0.75
CA PRO A 152 -5.20 -17.23 0.25
C PRO A 152 -5.29 -17.27 -1.29
N ASN A 153 -6.53 -17.25 -1.79
CA ASN A 153 -6.82 -17.10 -3.21
C ASN A 153 -6.19 -15.82 -3.79
N GLY A 154 -5.94 -15.82 -5.10
CA GLY A 154 -5.40 -14.65 -5.82
C GLY A 154 -3.87 -14.64 -6.01
N SER A 155 -3.13 -15.52 -5.33
CA SER A 155 -1.71 -15.75 -5.61
C SER A 155 -1.46 -16.13 -7.08
N ILE A 156 -0.29 -15.80 -7.63
CA ILE A 156 0.04 -16.03 -9.05
C ILE A 156 -0.03 -17.51 -9.44
N GLY A 157 0.23 -18.44 -8.50
CA GLY A 157 0.09 -19.89 -8.71
C GLY A 157 -1.33 -20.35 -9.08
N PHE A 158 -2.38 -19.60 -8.70
CA PHE A 158 -3.77 -19.91 -9.05
C PHE A 158 -4.18 -19.42 -10.44
N ARG A 159 -3.34 -18.63 -11.11
CA ARG A 159 -3.64 -18.06 -12.43
C ARG A 159 -3.48 -19.07 -13.56
N TRP A 160 -2.55 -20.01 -13.41
CA TRP A 160 -2.14 -20.96 -14.44
C TRP A 160 -2.27 -22.40 -13.92
N GLY A 161 -2.69 -23.33 -14.78
CA GLY A 161 -2.91 -24.74 -14.42
C GLY A 161 -4.26 -25.04 -13.76
N GLU A 162 -4.93 -24.04 -13.21
CA GLU A 162 -6.26 -24.14 -12.58
C GLU A 162 -7.15 -22.96 -13.01
N LYS A 163 -8.47 -23.06 -12.78
CA LYS A 163 -9.45 -22.00 -13.07
C LYS A 163 -10.35 -21.73 -11.86
N GLY A 164 -10.74 -20.47 -11.66
CA GLY A 164 -11.75 -20.05 -10.68
C GLY A 164 -11.21 -19.55 -9.34
N LYS A 165 -9.96 -19.86 -8.98
CA LYS A 165 -9.32 -19.44 -7.71
C LYS A 165 -8.47 -18.15 -7.81
N TRP A 166 -8.29 -17.59 -9.01
CA TRP A 166 -7.57 -16.32 -9.19
C TRP A 166 -8.53 -15.12 -9.00
N ASN A 167 -8.83 -14.82 -7.74
CA ASN A 167 -9.69 -13.70 -7.33
C ASN A 167 -9.22 -13.12 -5.98
N LEU A 168 -9.71 -11.92 -5.63
CA LEU A 168 -9.40 -11.24 -4.37
C LEU A 168 -10.44 -11.53 -3.27
N GLN A 169 -11.12 -12.68 -3.33
CA GLN A 169 -12.00 -13.08 -2.24
C GLN A 169 -11.14 -13.60 -1.09
N THR A 170 -11.46 -13.18 0.13
CA THR A 170 -10.85 -13.67 1.38
C THR A 170 -11.29 -15.12 1.64
N LEU A 171 -10.85 -16.03 0.77
CA LEU A 171 -11.14 -17.44 0.81
C LEU A 171 -9.83 -18.22 0.69
N ALA A 172 -9.68 -19.25 1.51
CA ALA A 172 -8.67 -20.30 1.39
C ALA A 172 -9.41 -21.63 1.16
N GLY A 173 -9.21 -22.27 0.00
CA GLY A 173 -9.85 -23.58 -0.30
C GLY A 173 -11.39 -23.59 -0.28
N GLY A 174 -12.05 -22.42 -0.30
CA GLY A 174 -13.51 -22.28 -0.20
C GLY A 174 -14.04 -21.88 1.17
N GLN A 175 -13.18 -21.73 2.19
CA GLN A 175 -13.53 -21.20 3.51
C GLN A 175 -13.03 -19.78 3.70
N ARG A 176 -13.73 -18.97 4.51
CA ARG A 176 -13.42 -17.56 4.74
C ARG A 176 -12.14 -17.44 5.57
N SER A 177 -11.13 -16.75 5.03
CA SER A 177 -9.84 -16.50 5.67
C SER A 177 -9.69 -15.05 6.14
#